data_AF-A0A0A1WRZ8-F1
#
_entry.id   AF-A0A0A1WRZ8-F1
#
_cell.length_a   1.000
_cell.length_b   1.000
_cell.length_c   1.000
_cell.angle_alpha   90.00
_cell.angle_beta   90.00
_cell.angle_gamma   90.00
#
_symmetry.space_group_name_H-M   'P 1'
#
loop_
_entity.id
_entity.type
_entity.pdbx_description
1 polymer ?
#
loop_
_entity_poly.entity_id
_entity_poly.type
_entity_poly.pdbx_seq_one_letter_code
_entity_poly.pdbx_strand_id
1 'polypeptide(L)'
;DEWNYNCTDHPEYPDEWKACESGNFIEANKFCDGKIDCLTAKGKEENIDNSDERPFQCLLKSCSPHKNFRCDYGGCIKKSKICNHFKDCIDGSDEKDCEYEDAKDTPRAQKEGCEIKANQNYNIRNQNQNSNVYTGAVDRVSVDTRISIRCKNNYVFSNGLSQQYRICTKNGWDHPLPKCISEYTSICSIISFLASYFIVV
;
A
#
# COMPACT_ATOMS: atom_id res chain seq x y z
N ASP A 1 22.08 -38.36 5.57
CA ASP A 1 22.46 -36.98 5.93
C ASP A 1 22.94 -36.24 4.69
N GLU A 2 21.99 -35.82 3.87
CA GLU A 2 22.18 -35.32 2.50
C GLU A 2 22.55 -33.82 2.40
N TRP A 3 22.91 -33.19 3.53
CA TRP A 3 23.33 -31.78 3.58
C TRP A 3 24.85 -31.58 3.63
N ASN A 4 25.63 -32.65 3.52
CA ASN A 4 27.09 -32.61 3.67
C ASN A 4 27.88 -32.54 2.34
N TYR A 5 27.21 -32.33 1.20
CA TYR A 5 27.80 -32.58 -0.12
C TYR A 5 27.89 -31.36 -1.05
N ASN A 6 28.16 -30.17 -0.52
CA ASN A 6 28.54 -29.02 -1.39
C ASN A 6 29.56 -28.05 -0.76
N CYS A 7 30.44 -28.54 0.12
CA CYS A 7 31.54 -27.76 0.70
C CYS A 7 32.83 -27.81 -0.15
N THR A 8 32.75 -28.01 -1.47
CA THR A 8 33.95 -28.19 -2.32
C THR A 8 34.57 -26.88 -2.83
N ASP A 9 33.87 -25.75 -2.75
CA ASP A 9 34.36 -24.47 -3.29
C ASP A 9 34.88 -23.47 -2.23
N HIS A 10 34.73 -23.74 -0.92
CA HIS A 10 35.33 -22.92 0.16
C HIS A 10 35.89 -23.82 1.29
N PRO A 11 37.09 -24.42 1.10
CA PRO A 11 37.66 -25.38 2.04
C PRO A 11 38.27 -24.78 3.32
N GLU A 12 38.26 -23.45 3.50
CA GLU A 12 39.02 -22.81 4.59
C GLU A 12 38.16 -22.33 5.78
N TYR A 13 36.85 -22.08 5.61
CA TYR A 13 35.97 -21.57 6.69
C TYR A 13 34.50 -22.04 6.57
N PRO A 14 34.19 -23.31 6.88
CA PRO A 14 32.84 -23.89 6.72
C PRO A 14 31.77 -23.25 7.61
N ASP A 15 32.17 -22.58 8.69
CA ASP A 15 31.25 -21.91 9.61
C ASP A 15 30.88 -20.48 9.18
N GLU A 16 31.66 -19.88 8.27
CA GLU A 16 31.48 -18.49 7.83
C GLU A 16 30.53 -18.35 6.63
N TRP A 17 30.26 -19.45 5.91
CA TRP A 17 29.45 -19.44 4.68
C TRP A 17 28.31 -20.45 4.77
N LYS A 18 27.17 -20.11 4.16
CA LYS A 18 26.00 -20.98 4.03
C LYS A 18 25.56 -21.08 2.57
N ALA A 19 25.24 -22.30 2.16
CA ALA A 19 24.72 -22.57 0.83
C ALA A 19 23.24 -22.23 0.76
N CYS A 20 22.87 -21.54 -0.31
CA CYS A 20 21.49 -21.35 -0.73
C CYS A 20 21.02 -22.56 -1.55
N GLU A 21 19.72 -22.72 -1.69
CA GLU A 21 19.11 -23.83 -2.44
C GLU A 21 19.45 -23.77 -3.95
N SER A 22 19.63 -22.58 -4.51
CA SER A 22 20.09 -22.39 -5.88
C SER A 22 21.59 -22.66 -6.09
N GLY A 23 22.31 -22.95 -5.00
CA GLY A 23 23.74 -23.30 -5.03
C GLY A 23 24.70 -22.11 -4.93
N ASN A 24 24.21 -20.87 -4.83
CA ASN A 24 25.07 -19.74 -4.43
C ASN A 24 25.37 -19.80 -2.93
N PHE A 25 26.40 -19.06 -2.49
CA PHE A 25 26.79 -18.98 -1.09
C PHE A 25 26.66 -17.56 -0.57
N ILE A 26 26.23 -17.44 0.68
CA ILE A 26 26.18 -16.17 1.42
C ILE A 26 26.93 -16.34 2.74
N GLU A 27 27.32 -15.22 3.37
CA GLU A 27 27.90 -15.28 4.71
C GLU A 27 26.88 -15.86 5.71
N ALA A 28 27.34 -16.65 6.68
CA ALA A 28 26.51 -17.31 7.67
C ALA A 28 25.76 -16.33 8.60
N ASN A 29 26.23 -15.08 8.69
CA ASN A 29 25.59 -13.98 9.41
C ASN A 29 24.39 -13.39 8.65
N LYS A 30 24.31 -13.58 7.32
CA LYS A 30 23.20 -13.18 6.45
C LYS A 30 22.11 -14.22 6.40
N PHE A 31 22.45 -15.47 6.72
CA PHE A 31 21.47 -16.53 6.83
C PHE A 31 20.52 -16.30 8.02
N CYS A 32 19.23 -16.13 7.74
CA CYS A 32 18.16 -15.79 8.68
C CYS A 32 18.37 -14.43 9.37
N ASP A 33 18.81 -13.40 8.63
CA ASP A 33 19.06 -12.03 9.11
C ASP A 33 17.88 -11.06 8.92
N GLY A 34 16.78 -11.56 8.35
CA GLY A 34 15.57 -10.79 8.02
C GLY A 34 15.55 -10.26 6.60
N LYS A 35 16.59 -10.51 5.80
CA LYS A 35 16.69 -10.09 4.40
C LYS A 35 16.93 -11.28 3.50
N ILE A 36 16.31 -11.24 2.33
CA ILE A 36 16.56 -12.23 1.28
C ILE A 36 17.91 -11.87 0.62
N ASP A 37 18.95 -12.60 0.99
CA ASP A 37 20.29 -12.52 0.42
C ASP A 37 20.58 -13.70 -0.53
N CYS A 38 19.92 -14.84 -0.36
CA CYS A 38 19.96 -15.93 -1.34
C CYS A 38 19.22 -15.51 -2.61
N LEU A 39 19.95 -15.03 -3.62
CA LEU A 39 19.40 -14.60 -4.90
C LEU A 39 19.85 -15.53 -6.03
N THR A 40 18.96 -15.85 -6.97
CA THR A 40 19.36 -16.55 -8.19
C THR A 40 20.20 -15.60 -9.07
N ALA A 41 21.43 -15.98 -9.37
CA ALA A 41 22.27 -15.20 -10.28
C ALA A 41 21.79 -15.34 -11.73
N LYS A 42 21.06 -14.34 -12.24
CA LYS A 42 21.30 -13.63 -13.53
C LYS A 42 20.10 -12.72 -13.89
N GLY A 43 20.27 -11.42 -13.66
CA GLY A 43 19.60 -10.34 -14.39
C GLY A 43 18.08 -10.20 -14.19
N LYS A 44 17.69 -9.24 -13.34
CA LYS A 44 16.40 -8.52 -13.32
C LYS A 44 15.17 -9.32 -13.77
N GLU A 45 14.66 -10.17 -12.88
CA GLU A 45 13.22 -10.34 -12.55
C GLU A 45 13.10 -11.41 -11.44
N GLU A 46 12.39 -11.04 -10.36
CA GLU A 46 11.86 -11.82 -9.22
C GLU A 46 12.72 -12.94 -8.55
N ASN A 47 13.04 -12.74 -7.28
CA ASN A 47 13.68 -13.70 -6.36
C ASN A 47 12.96 -15.07 -6.31
N ILE A 48 13.57 -16.11 -6.85
CA ILE A 48 13.07 -17.50 -6.76
C ILE A 48 13.70 -18.25 -5.57
N ASP A 49 14.91 -17.88 -5.18
CA ASP A 49 15.56 -18.41 -3.99
C ASP A 49 15.33 -17.43 -2.83
N ASN A 50 14.93 -17.96 -1.68
CA ASN A 50 14.83 -17.25 -0.40
C ASN A 50 15.14 -18.20 0.76
N SER A 51 15.92 -19.24 0.46
CA SER A 51 16.21 -20.36 1.35
C SER A 51 16.78 -19.93 2.69
N ASP A 52 17.56 -18.85 2.69
CA ASP A 52 18.09 -18.18 3.87
C ASP A 52 17.05 -17.59 4.82
N GLU A 53 15.81 -17.38 4.38
CA GLU A 53 14.75 -16.80 5.22
C GLU A 53 13.51 -17.68 5.33
N ARG A 54 13.58 -18.93 4.86
CA ARG A 54 12.46 -19.87 4.96
C ARG A 54 12.30 -20.37 6.41
N PRO A 55 11.05 -20.47 6.92
CA PRO A 55 10.81 -20.87 8.31
C PRO A 55 11.48 -22.20 8.70
N PHE A 56 11.41 -23.20 7.83
CA PHE A 56 12.02 -24.52 8.07
C PHE A 56 13.55 -24.47 8.16
N GLN A 57 14.21 -23.53 7.47
CA GLN A 57 15.67 -23.39 7.51
C GLN A 57 16.11 -22.52 8.70
N CYS A 58 15.26 -21.59 9.15
CA CYS A 58 15.54 -20.71 10.29
C CYS A 58 15.12 -21.27 11.65
N LEU A 59 14.33 -22.35 11.70
CA LEU A 59 13.78 -22.89 12.95
C LEU A 59 14.86 -23.18 14.01
N LEU A 60 16.01 -23.70 13.58
CA LEU A 60 17.13 -24.09 14.45
C LEU A 60 18.16 -22.97 14.66
N LYS A 61 17.98 -21.78 14.07
CA LYS A 61 18.90 -20.65 14.25
C LYS A 61 18.84 -20.15 15.70
N SER A 62 20.00 -20.08 16.33
CA SER A 62 20.14 -19.45 17.65
C SER A 62 20.37 -17.95 17.49
N CYS A 63 19.39 -17.14 17.89
CA CYS A 63 19.56 -15.68 17.97
C CYS A 63 20.22 -15.30 19.30
N SER A 64 21.24 -14.44 19.28
CA SER A 64 21.83 -13.92 20.51
C SER A 64 20.78 -13.09 21.28
N PRO A 65 20.29 -13.55 22.45
CA PRO A 65 19.15 -12.93 23.13
C PRO A 65 19.46 -11.53 23.67
N HIS A 66 20.74 -11.15 23.75
CA HIS A 66 21.16 -9.83 24.20
C HIS A 66 21.13 -8.79 23.08
N LYS A 67 21.41 -9.18 21.83
CA LYS A 67 21.60 -8.26 20.70
C LYS A 67 20.49 -8.34 19.66
N ASN A 68 19.85 -9.50 19.55
CA ASN A 68 18.92 -9.82 18.48
C ASN A 68 17.52 -10.12 19.02
N PHE A 69 16.54 -9.92 18.14
CA PHE A 69 15.15 -10.33 18.27
C PHE A 69 14.92 -11.53 17.36
N ARG A 70 14.13 -12.50 17.82
CA ARG A 70 13.77 -13.68 17.04
C ARG A 70 12.37 -13.47 16.46
N CYS A 71 12.27 -13.40 15.14
CA CYS A 71 11.02 -13.32 14.41
C CYS A 71 10.19 -14.61 14.61
N ASP A 72 8.87 -14.56 14.42
CA ASP A 72 8.00 -15.74 14.64
C ASP A 72 8.38 -16.91 13.71
N TYR A 73 8.79 -16.61 12.47
CA TYR A 73 9.27 -17.61 11.51
C TYR A 73 10.64 -18.23 11.87
N GLY A 74 11.36 -17.68 12.85
CA GLY A 74 12.62 -18.21 13.37
C GLY A 74 13.88 -17.40 13.03
N GLY A 75 13.79 -16.40 12.14
CA GLY A 75 14.91 -15.52 11.80
C GLY A 75 15.32 -14.54 12.90
N CYS A 76 16.46 -13.88 12.73
CA CYS A 76 17.07 -13.02 13.72
C CYS A 76 17.34 -11.61 13.17
N ILE A 77 16.69 -10.59 13.74
CA ILE A 77 17.00 -9.18 13.45
C ILE A 77 17.66 -8.51 14.65
N LYS A 78 18.25 -7.32 14.47
CA LYS A 78 18.78 -6.53 15.60
C LYS A 78 17.63 -6.05 16.48
N LYS A 79 17.82 -6.00 17.80
CA LYS A 79 16.80 -5.44 18.72
C LYS A 79 16.38 -4.01 18.41
N SER A 80 17.28 -3.20 17.84
CA SER A 80 16.97 -1.83 17.40
C SER A 80 15.98 -1.74 16.24
N LYS A 81 15.62 -2.87 15.66
CA LYS A 81 14.65 -2.97 14.56
C LYS A 81 13.26 -3.40 15.02
N ILE A 82 13.10 -3.75 16.30
CA ILE A 82 11.77 -4.00 16.86
C ILE A 82 11.04 -2.67 16.91
N CYS A 83 9.80 -2.64 16.43
CA CYS A 83 8.93 -1.48 16.46
C CYS A 83 9.55 -0.22 15.85
N ASN A 84 10.21 -0.34 14.70
CA ASN A 84 10.88 0.77 14.03
C ASN A 84 10.07 1.34 12.85
N HIS A 85 8.82 0.89 12.68
CA HIS A 85 7.93 1.21 11.56
C HIS A 85 8.32 0.61 10.21
N PHE A 86 9.35 -0.24 10.17
CA PHE A 86 9.77 -0.95 8.97
C PHE A 86 9.62 -2.44 9.21
N LYS A 87 9.10 -3.13 8.18
CA LYS A 87 9.07 -4.59 8.19
C LYS A 87 10.48 -5.13 7.98
N ASP A 88 11.17 -5.49 9.05
CA ASP A 88 12.49 -6.10 9.04
C ASP A 88 12.44 -7.63 9.18
N CYS A 89 11.38 -8.22 9.76
CA CYS A 89 11.14 -9.66 9.66
C CYS A 89 10.34 -9.99 8.38
N ILE A 90 10.61 -11.13 7.74
CA ILE A 90 9.83 -11.59 6.56
C ILE A 90 8.34 -11.79 6.87
N ASP A 91 8.00 -12.20 8.09
CA ASP A 91 6.63 -12.34 8.58
C ASP A 91 6.05 -11.08 9.24
N GLY A 92 6.85 -10.01 9.36
CA GLY A 92 6.51 -8.74 10.02
C GLY A 92 6.27 -8.84 11.52
N SER A 93 6.73 -9.91 12.18
CA SER A 93 6.55 -10.13 13.62
C SER A 93 7.18 -9.06 14.51
N ASP A 94 8.20 -8.36 13.99
CA ASP A 94 8.85 -7.22 14.61
C ASP A 94 7.95 -5.99 14.80
N GLU A 95 6.79 -5.95 14.12
CA GLU A 95 5.89 -4.81 14.06
C GLU A 95 4.47 -5.13 14.58
N LYS A 96 4.22 -6.36 15.08
CA LYS A 96 2.86 -6.83 15.46
C LYS A 96 2.43 -6.47 16.87
N ASP A 97 3.35 -6.42 17.83
CA ASP A 97 3.05 -6.20 19.26
C ASP A 97 3.78 -4.95 19.77
N CYS A 98 3.60 -3.89 19.01
CA CYS A 98 4.18 -2.60 19.30
C CYS A 98 3.12 -1.72 19.93
N GLU A 99 3.35 -1.29 21.16
CA GLU A 99 2.73 -0.08 21.69
C GLU A 99 3.37 1.12 20.98
N TYR A 100 3.06 1.24 19.69
CA TYR A 100 3.04 2.55 19.08
C TYR A 100 2.01 3.31 19.91
N GLU A 101 2.45 4.26 20.71
CA GLU A 101 1.62 5.43 20.95
C GLU A 101 1.29 5.93 19.54
N ASP A 102 0.17 5.42 19.00
CA ASP A 102 -0.50 5.92 17.81
C ASP A 102 -0.25 7.40 17.85
N ALA A 103 0.42 7.94 16.83
CA ALA A 103 0.76 9.35 16.70
C ALA A 103 -0.34 10.24 17.30
N LYS A 104 -0.28 10.48 18.61
CA LYS A 104 -1.07 11.46 19.33
C LYS A 104 -0.29 12.70 19.04
N ASP A 105 -0.74 13.41 18.01
CA ASP A 105 -0.32 14.77 17.74
C ASP A 105 1.20 14.99 17.77
N THR A 106 1.93 14.42 16.80
CA THR A 106 2.69 15.41 16.03
C THR A 106 1.62 16.19 15.28
N PRO A 107 1.57 17.54 15.31
CA PRO A 107 0.73 18.28 14.41
C PRO A 107 1.11 17.77 13.03
N ARG A 108 0.28 16.89 12.47
CA ARG A 108 0.34 16.41 11.11
C ARG A 108 0.65 17.65 10.32
N ALA A 109 1.86 17.75 9.74
CA ALA A 109 2.26 18.87 8.91
C ALA A 109 1.02 19.24 8.14
N GLN A 110 0.45 20.41 8.46
CA GLN A 110 -0.90 20.83 8.11
C GLN A 110 -1.08 20.36 6.68
N LYS A 111 -1.85 19.28 6.45
CA LYS A 111 -2.05 18.78 5.09
C LYS A 111 -3.01 19.78 4.48
N GLU A 112 -2.49 20.96 4.15
CA GLU A 112 -3.23 22.09 3.64
C GLU A 112 -3.92 21.64 2.36
N GLY A 113 -5.20 21.93 2.29
CA GLY A 113 -6.01 21.52 1.17
C GLY A 113 -7.11 20.51 1.50
N CYS A 114 -7.92 20.26 0.50
CA CYS A 114 -9.19 19.56 0.60
C CYS A 114 -9.03 18.16 0.05
N GLU A 115 -9.42 17.19 0.87
CA GLU A 115 -9.32 15.78 0.51
C GLU A 115 -10.29 15.44 -0.62
N ILE A 116 -9.81 14.68 -1.60
CA ILE A 116 -10.70 14.00 -2.54
C ILE A 116 -10.52 12.50 -2.42
N LYS A 117 -11.61 11.82 -2.08
CA LYS A 117 -11.69 10.37 -2.13
C LYS A 117 -11.90 9.95 -3.58
N ALA A 118 -11.09 9.02 -4.08
CA ALA A 118 -11.29 8.45 -5.41
C ALA A 118 -12.72 7.91 -5.54
N ASN A 119 -13.49 8.42 -6.50
CA ASN A 119 -14.83 7.94 -6.80
C ASN A 119 -14.92 7.58 -8.29
N GLN A 120 -15.54 6.45 -8.58
CA GLN A 120 -15.49 5.78 -9.87
C GLN A 120 -16.39 6.41 -10.94
N ASN A 121 -17.24 7.40 -10.62
CA ASN A 121 -18.30 7.88 -11.53
C ASN A 121 -18.25 9.37 -11.91
N TYR A 122 -17.16 10.08 -11.60
CA TYR A 122 -16.91 11.44 -12.11
C TYR A 122 -15.42 11.67 -12.43
N ASN A 123 -15.15 12.68 -13.24
CA ASN A 123 -13.84 13.21 -13.56
C ASN A 123 -13.69 14.59 -12.91
N ILE A 124 -12.50 14.90 -12.37
CA ILE A 124 -12.20 16.20 -11.76
C ILE A 124 -11.02 16.83 -12.50
N ARG A 125 -11.13 18.14 -12.76
CA ARG A 125 -10.07 18.95 -13.38
C ARG A 125 -9.87 20.25 -12.61
N ASN A 126 -8.65 20.76 -12.61
CA ASN A 126 -8.36 22.10 -12.11
C ASN A 126 -8.77 23.11 -13.19
N GLN A 127 -9.61 24.08 -12.84
CA GLN A 127 -10.08 25.08 -13.80
C GLN A 127 -8.95 26.03 -14.24
N ASN A 128 -7.91 26.23 -13.42
CA ASN A 128 -6.86 27.22 -13.65
C ASN A 128 -5.63 26.68 -14.41
N GLN A 129 -5.52 25.35 -14.62
CA GLN A 129 -4.28 24.76 -15.17
C GLN A 129 -4.48 23.83 -16.37
N ASN A 130 -5.69 23.73 -16.94
CA ASN A 130 -6.03 22.80 -18.05
C ASN A 130 -5.49 21.37 -17.86
N SER A 131 -5.22 21.00 -16.60
CA SER A 131 -4.51 19.80 -16.19
C SER A 131 -5.48 18.91 -15.42
N ASN A 132 -5.51 17.63 -15.79
CA ASN A 132 -6.34 16.64 -15.10
C ASN A 132 -5.85 16.52 -13.65
N VAL A 133 -6.75 16.63 -12.67
CA VAL A 133 -6.41 16.44 -11.25
C VAL A 133 -6.34 14.93 -10.90
N TYR A 134 -6.29 14.04 -11.90
CA TYR A 134 -6.31 12.60 -11.67
C TYR A 134 -5.35 11.83 -12.57
N THR A 135 -4.31 11.28 -11.96
CA THR A 135 -3.97 9.84 -12.01
C THR A 135 -3.21 9.44 -10.72
N GLY A 136 -3.94 8.97 -9.69
CA GLY A 136 -3.40 8.01 -8.72
C GLY A 136 -2.33 8.43 -7.70
N ALA A 137 -1.92 9.70 -7.58
CA ALA A 137 -0.82 10.09 -6.69
C ALA A 137 -1.07 11.34 -5.80
N VAL A 138 -2.25 11.96 -5.82
CA VAL A 138 -2.53 13.15 -4.99
C VAL A 138 -3.91 13.03 -4.32
N ASP A 139 -3.91 12.87 -2.99
CA ASP A 139 -5.11 12.72 -2.16
C ASP A 139 -5.78 14.07 -1.78
N ARG A 140 -5.11 15.21 -2.04
CA ARG A 140 -5.52 16.54 -1.56
C ARG A 140 -5.34 17.64 -2.60
N VAL A 141 -6.34 18.51 -2.69
CA VAL A 141 -6.34 19.71 -3.54
C VAL A 141 -5.88 20.92 -2.73
N SER A 142 -4.88 21.65 -3.20
CA SER A 142 -4.37 22.86 -2.53
C SER A 142 -5.48 23.89 -2.24
N VAL A 143 -5.35 24.62 -1.14
CA VAL A 143 -6.26 25.74 -0.82
C VAL A 143 -6.29 26.77 -1.95
N ASP A 144 -7.41 27.48 -2.06
CA ASP A 144 -7.73 28.45 -3.11
C ASP A 144 -7.79 27.87 -4.54
N THR A 145 -7.83 26.54 -4.66
CA THR A 145 -8.01 25.86 -5.95
C THR A 145 -9.47 25.64 -6.26
N ARG A 146 -9.88 26.02 -7.47
CA ARG A 146 -11.22 25.73 -8.02
C ARG A 146 -11.17 24.52 -8.94
N ILE A 147 -11.96 23.50 -8.62
CA ILE A 147 -12.10 22.28 -9.41
C ILE A 147 -13.43 22.26 -10.17
N SER A 148 -13.41 21.66 -11.36
CA SER A 148 -14.60 21.30 -12.12
C SER A 148 -14.83 19.78 -12.04
N ILE A 149 -16.04 19.39 -11.69
CA ILE A 149 -16.47 17.99 -11.53
C ILE A 149 -17.49 17.69 -12.62
N ARG A 150 -17.26 16.62 -13.37
CA ARG A 150 -18.16 16.13 -14.43
C ARG A 150 -18.41 14.65 -14.26
N CYS A 151 -19.67 14.22 -14.23
CA CYS A 151 -20.00 12.80 -14.19
C CYS A 151 -19.45 12.05 -15.43
N LYS A 152 -19.11 10.77 -15.26
CA LYS A 152 -18.75 9.88 -16.39
C LYS A 152 -20.00 9.54 -17.21
N ASN A 153 -19.82 8.99 -18.41
CA ASN A 153 -20.93 8.62 -19.30
C ASN A 153 -21.97 7.75 -18.57
N ASN A 154 -23.26 8.00 -18.83
CA ASN A 154 -24.42 7.37 -18.19
C ASN A 154 -24.67 7.76 -16.72
N TYR A 155 -24.03 8.84 -16.25
CA TYR A 155 -24.31 9.43 -14.95
C TYR A 155 -24.61 10.92 -15.06
N VAL A 156 -25.54 11.39 -14.23
CA VAL A 156 -25.95 12.79 -14.15
C VAL A 156 -25.90 13.26 -12.70
N PHE A 157 -25.77 14.57 -12.49
CA PHE A 157 -26.00 15.13 -11.15
C PHE A 157 -27.50 15.09 -10.84
N SER A 158 -27.85 14.93 -9.57
CA SER A 158 -29.25 14.91 -9.11
C SER A 158 -30.02 16.20 -9.42
N ASN A 159 -29.31 17.31 -9.65
CA ASN A 159 -29.87 18.59 -10.04
C ASN A 159 -29.88 18.83 -11.56
N GLY A 160 -29.59 17.81 -12.38
CA GLY A 160 -29.64 17.88 -13.84
C GLY A 160 -28.49 18.66 -14.50
N LEU A 161 -27.55 19.20 -13.73
CA LEU A 161 -26.39 19.90 -14.29
C LEU A 161 -25.41 18.90 -14.94
N SER A 162 -24.70 19.34 -15.97
CA SER A 162 -23.65 18.55 -16.63
C SER A 162 -22.27 18.73 -16.00
N GLN A 163 -22.08 19.81 -15.24
CA GLN A 163 -20.82 20.18 -14.59
C GLN A 163 -21.10 20.96 -13.30
N GLN A 164 -20.32 20.68 -12.25
CA GLN A 164 -20.35 21.43 -11.00
C GLN A 164 -18.95 21.88 -10.58
N TYR A 165 -18.87 22.91 -9.75
CA TYR A 165 -17.60 23.45 -9.26
C TYR A 165 -17.49 23.34 -7.76
N ARG A 166 -16.26 23.15 -7.27
CA ARG A 166 -15.93 23.25 -5.84
C ARG A 166 -14.65 24.06 -5.67
N ILE A 167 -14.61 24.82 -4.59
CA ILE A 167 -13.45 25.63 -4.20
C ILE A 167 -12.90 25.02 -2.93
N CYS A 168 -11.62 24.69 -2.95
CA CYS A 168 -10.94 24.30 -1.74
C CYS A 168 -10.60 25.55 -0.92
N THR A 169 -11.11 25.64 0.30
CA THR A 169 -10.78 26.72 1.25
C THR A 169 -9.88 26.18 2.35
N LYS A 170 -9.34 27.08 3.19
CA LYS A 170 -8.58 26.70 4.40
C LYS A 170 -9.37 25.81 5.36
N ASN A 171 -10.71 25.88 5.31
CA ASN A 171 -11.63 25.11 6.15
C ASN A 171 -12.22 23.88 5.44
N GLY A 172 -11.71 23.51 4.25
CA GLY A 172 -12.24 22.43 3.44
C GLY A 172 -13.04 22.92 2.22
N TRP A 173 -13.84 22.03 1.63
CA TRP A 173 -14.65 22.37 0.45
C TRP A 173 -15.70 23.42 0.78
N ASP A 174 -15.86 24.41 -0.10
CA ASP A 174 -16.94 25.42 -0.03
C ASP A 174 -18.33 24.79 0.07
N HIS A 175 -18.56 23.67 -0.62
CA HIS A 175 -19.78 22.88 -0.59
C HIS A 175 -19.46 21.37 -0.61
N PRO A 176 -20.35 20.51 -0.09
CA PRO A 176 -20.16 19.06 -0.17
C PRO A 176 -19.95 18.56 -1.60
N LEU A 177 -19.05 17.59 -1.81
CA LEU A 177 -18.82 16.99 -3.13
C LEU A 177 -20.11 16.36 -3.67
N PRO A 178 -20.49 16.62 -4.93
CA PRO A 178 -21.73 16.13 -5.50
C PRO A 178 -21.67 14.62 -5.79
N LYS A 179 -22.85 14.00 -5.86
CA LYS A 179 -23.00 12.59 -6.24
C LYS A 179 -23.48 12.50 -7.69
N CYS A 180 -22.89 11.57 -8.44
CA CYS A 180 -23.33 11.19 -9.77
C CYS A 180 -24.27 9.98 -9.65
N ILE A 181 -25.51 10.14 -10.09
CA ILE A 181 -26.53 9.07 -10.13
C ILE A 181 -26.63 8.51 -11.55
N SER A 182 -26.92 7.23 -11.70
CA SER A 182 -27.01 6.62 -13.03
C SER A 182 -28.25 7.13 -13.77
N GLU A 183 -28.12 7.42 -15.06
CA GLU A 183 -29.21 7.95 -15.89
C GLU A 183 -30.44 7.02 -15.89
N TYR A 184 -30.22 5.69 -15.83
CA TYR A 184 -31.27 4.68 -15.69
C TYR A 184 -32.14 4.82 -14.42
N THR A 185 -31.59 5.38 -13.33
CA THR A 185 -32.37 5.66 -12.10
C THR A 185 -33.22 6.92 -12.21
N SER A 186 -32.81 7.91 -13.03
CA SER A 186 -33.60 9.11 -13.30
C SER A 186 -34.83 8.81 -14.17
N ILE A 187 -34.71 7.90 -15.14
CA ILE A 187 -35.84 7.53 -16.02
C ILE A 187 -36.89 6.72 -15.26
N CYS A 188 -36.47 5.87 -14.31
CA CYS A 188 -37.37 5.06 -13.49
C CYS A 188 -38.30 5.93 -12.63
N SER A 189 -37.81 7.04 -12.08
CA SER A 189 -38.66 8.01 -11.36
C SER A 189 -39.70 8.67 -12.28
N ILE A 190 -39.35 8.97 -13.54
CA ILE A 190 -40.28 9.56 -14.51
C ILE A 190 -41.33 8.54 -14.95
N ILE A 191 -40.95 7.27 -15.15
CA ILE A 191 -41.87 6.18 -15.50
C ILE A 191 -42.83 5.90 -14.34
N SER A 192 -42.40 6.00 -13.07
CA SER A 192 -43.31 5.92 -11.92
C SER A 192 -44.33 7.08 -11.88
N PHE A 193 -43.92 8.30 -12.23
CA PHE A 193 -44.84 9.44 -12.32
C PHE A 193 -45.82 9.34 -13.50
N LEU A 194 -45.39 8.84 -14.67
CA LEU A 194 -46.27 8.63 -15.82
C LEU A 194 -47.20 7.41 -15.67
N ALA A 195 -46.75 6.35 -14.99
CA ALA A 195 -47.59 5.21 -14.62
C ALA A 195 -48.70 5.60 -13.61
N SER A 196 -48.49 6.68 -12.84
CA SER A 196 -49.51 7.24 -11.96
C SER A 196 -50.56 8.08 -12.71
N TYR A 197 -50.23 8.60 -13.90
CA TYR A 197 -51.12 9.44 -14.71
C TYR A 197 -52.01 8.62 -15.66
N PHE A 198 -51.58 7.40 -16.03
CA PHE A 198 -52.36 6.49 -16.89
C PHE A 198 -53.32 5.55 -16.13
N ILE A 199 -53.48 5.71 -14.80
CA ILE A 199 -54.47 4.96 -14.00
C ILE A 199 -55.77 5.78 -13.78
N VAL A 200 -55.88 6.98 -14.37
CA VAL A 200 -57.11 7.79 -14.32
C VAL A 200 -57.50 8.29 -15.71
N VAL A 201 -57.92 7.39 -16.60
CA VAL A 201 -58.96 7.61 -17.63
C VAL A 201 -59.72 6.31 -17.83
#